data_AF-A0A4V3JRU9-F1
#
_entry.id   AF-A0A4V3JRU9-F1
#
_cell.length_a   1.000
_cell.length_b   1.000
_cell.length_c   1.000
_cell.angle_alpha   90.00
_cell.angle_beta   90.00
_cell.angle_gamma   90.00
#
_symmetry.space_group_name_H-M   'P 1'
#
loop_
_entity.id
_entity.type
_entity.pdbx_description
1 polymer ?
#
loop_
_entity_poly.entity_id
_entity_poly.type
_entity_poly.pdbx_seq_one_letter_code
_entity_poly.pdbx_strand_id
1 'polypeptide(L)'
;MKNPLKLRNISDVEDELNIIISCQHRPKYDLSIFQIFEFISSNIEYSIQNAGSKSSVGFWNRFVGKYKFAKLVSSGNYTKANQIMGFPNKVETGDLRSAETRLKTALTAFKLHSGPFGEHPVYGALDKKQWEKILSILSSFLFGYIELEGDEKLRYLKDKEAKREKVEQVKQDLRENQYLKEASGSRDGNQHKNNNRRWKNKKKSNYKGNKNHGGGGTK
;
A
#
# COMPACT_ATOMS: atom_id res chain seq x y z
N MET A 1 12.00 24.50 -13.60
CA MET A 1 11.05 23.72 -12.77
C MET A 1 11.68 22.35 -12.53
N LYS A 2 11.96 21.97 -11.27
CA LYS A 2 12.49 20.62 -10.95
C LYS A 2 11.46 19.57 -11.40
N ASN A 3 11.94 18.42 -11.88
CA ASN A 3 11.10 17.31 -12.34
C ASN A 3 10.07 16.93 -11.25
N PRO A 4 8.78 16.78 -11.60
CA PRO A 4 7.77 16.31 -10.65
C PRO A 4 8.13 14.91 -10.15
N LEU A 5 7.88 14.65 -8.86
CA LEU A 5 8.08 13.33 -8.26
C LEU A 5 7.26 12.29 -9.04
N LYS A 6 7.88 11.27 -9.62
CA LYS A 6 7.14 10.29 -10.41
C LYS A 6 6.65 9.14 -9.53
N LEU A 7 5.55 9.39 -8.80
CA LEU A 7 4.86 8.36 -8.02
C LEU A 7 3.84 7.66 -8.91
N ARG A 8 3.99 6.34 -9.11
CA ARG A 8 3.14 5.55 -10.02
C ARG A 8 2.00 4.84 -9.31
N ASN A 9 2.22 4.47 -8.06
CA ASN A 9 1.33 3.65 -7.24
C ASN A 9 1.37 4.12 -5.77
N ILE A 10 0.53 3.54 -4.92
CA ILE A 10 0.44 3.90 -3.48
C ILE A 10 1.69 3.48 -2.70
N SER A 11 2.42 2.45 -3.14
CA SER A 11 3.69 2.06 -2.50
C SER A 11 4.79 3.11 -2.74
N ASP A 12 4.84 3.72 -3.93
CA ASP A 12 5.76 4.82 -4.21
C ASP A 12 5.44 6.05 -3.31
N VAL A 13 4.14 6.29 -3.05
CA VAL A 13 3.70 7.36 -2.13
C VAL A 13 4.16 7.09 -0.70
N GLU A 14 4.03 5.86 -0.22
CA GLU A 14 4.51 5.47 1.09
C GLU A 14 6.04 5.58 1.20
N ASP A 15 6.76 5.14 0.17
CA ASP A 15 8.22 5.27 0.12
C ASP A 15 8.66 6.75 0.19
N GLU A 16 8.01 7.63 -0.57
CA GLU A 16 8.31 9.08 -0.54
C GLU A 16 7.93 9.71 0.79
N LEU A 17 6.79 9.32 1.40
CA LEU A 17 6.43 9.76 2.74
C LEU A 17 7.48 9.36 3.77
N ASN A 18 8.00 8.14 3.70
CA ASN A 18 9.05 7.67 4.61
C ASN A 18 10.35 8.43 4.41
N ILE A 19 10.69 8.83 3.18
CA ILE A 19 11.81 9.76 2.91
C ILE A 19 11.55 11.07 3.63
N ILE A 20 10.39 11.70 3.39
CA ILE A 20 10.05 13.01 3.96
C ILE A 20 10.18 12.97 5.49
N ILE A 21 9.54 12.00 6.15
CA ILE A 21 9.56 11.88 7.62
C ILE A 21 10.98 11.65 8.18
N SER A 22 11.84 10.98 7.43
CA SER A 22 13.20 10.65 7.87
C SER A 22 14.20 11.79 7.65
N CYS A 23 13.79 12.83 6.93
CA CYS A 23 14.62 13.94 6.48
C CYS A 23 14.17 15.23 7.16
N GLN A 24 15.08 16.18 7.35
CA GLN A 24 14.70 17.54 7.68
C GLN A 24 13.98 18.17 6.50
N HIS A 25 12.82 18.75 6.79
CA HIS A 25 11.94 19.27 5.77
C HIS A 25 11.38 20.64 6.14
N ARG A 26 11.13 21.45 5.12
CA ARG A 26 10.45 22.73 5.25
C ARG A 26 9.36 22.88 4.18
N PRO A 27 8.26 23.56 4.48
CA PRO A 27 7.26 23.87 3.47
C PRO A 27 7.84 24.83 2.42
N LYS A 28 7.45 24.63 1.16
CA LYS A 28 7.58 25.63 0.10
C LYS A 28 6.28 26.40 0.01
N TYR A 29 6.39 27.73 -0.03
CA TYR A 29 5.26 28.65 -0.14
C TYR A 29 4.35 28.63 1.10
N ASP A 30 3.21 29.31 1.02
CA ASP A 30 2.21 29.44 2.10
C ASP A 30 1.35 28.17 2.26
N LEU A 31 1.97 27.00 2.40
CA LEU A 31 1.29 25.74 2.70
C LEU A 31 1.98 25.04 3.86
N SER A 32 1.23 24.53 4.83
CA SER A 32 1.84 23.74 5.91
C SER A 32 1.97 22.27 5.50
N ILE A 33 2.99 21.59 6.03
CA ILE A 33 3.18 20.14 5.83
C ILE A 33 2.02 19.36 6.45
N PHE A 34 1.52 19.84 7.61
CA PHE A 34 0.33 19.31 8.26
C PHE A 34 -0.87 19.26 7.30
N GLN A 35 -1.16 20.36 6.60
CA GLN A 35 -2.25 20.41 5.61
C GLN A 35 -2.07 19.45 4.46
N ILE A 36 -0.84 19.31 3.98
CA ILE A 36 -0.53 18.37 2.89
C ILE A 36 -0.88 16.94 3.34
N PHE A 37 -0.45 16.54 4.54
CA PHE A 37 -0.71 15.19 5.06
C PHE A 37 -2.19 14.96 5.38
N GLU A 38 -2.86 15.93 6.00
CA GLU A 38 -4.30 15.89 6.28
C GLU A 38 -5.14 15.81 5.01
N PHE A 39 -4.78 16.58 3.98
CA PHE A 39 -5.53 16.57 2.74
C PHE A 39 -5.39 15.25 1.99
N ILE A 40 -4.16 14.70 1.90
CA ILE A 40 -3.93 13.41 1.24
C ILE A 40 -4.65 12.29 2.01
N SER A 41 -4.51 12.24 3.33
CA SER A 41 -5.18 11.23 4.16
C SER A 41 -6.70 11.28 4.02
N SER A 42 -7.30 12.47 4.08
CA SER A 42 -8.73 12.67 3.89
C SER A 42 -9.22 12.19 2.51
N ASN A 43 -8.44 12.39 1.44
CA ASN A 43 -8.78 11.89 0.10
C ASN A 43 -8.72 10.36 0.02
N ILE A 44 -7.73 9.75 0.67
CA ILE A 44 -7.62 8.29 0.75
C ILE A 44 -8.80 7.72 1.53
N GLU A 45 -9.11 8.27 2.70
CA GLU A 45 -10.24 7.84 3.54
C GLU A 45 -11.57 7.99 2.79
N TYR A 46 -11.76 9.12 2.10
CA TYR A 46 -12.95 9.36 1.28
C TYR A 46 -13.13 8.26 0.22
N SER A 47 -12.04 7.83 -0.43
CA SER A 47 -12.09 6.78 -1.45
C SER A 47 -12.60 5.44 -0.91
N ILE A 48 -12.37 5.17 0.38
CA ILE A 48 -12.74 3.92 1.06
C ILE A 48 -14.13 4.02 1.70
N GLN A 49 -14.40 5.10 2.44
CA GLN A 49 -15.58 5.22 3.30
C GLN A 49 -16.88 5.51 2.54
N ASN A 50 -16.83 6.18 1.39
CA ASN A 50 -18.04 6.56 0.64
C ASN A 50 -18.54 5.50 -0.34
N ALA A 51 -18.20 4.24 -0.11
CA ALA A 51 -18.67 3.14 -0.92
C ALA A 51 -20.21 3.00 -0.79
N GLY A 52 -20.94 3.35 -1.86
CA GLY A 52 -22.41 3.33 -1.88
C GLY A 52 -23.08 4.69 -1.69
N SER A 53 -22.32 5.73 -1.36
CA SER A 53 -22.78 7.12 -1.47
C SER A 53 -22.95 7.47 -2.95
N LYS A 54 -24.19 7.43 -3.44
CA LYS A 54 -24.50 7.97 -4.78
C LYS A 54 -24.31 9.46 -4.71
N SER A 55 -23.21 9.94 -5.27
CA SER A 55 -23.05 11.36 -5.50
C SER A 55 -24.13 11.75 -6.52
N SER A 56 -24.93 12.79 -6.24
CA SER A 56 -26.02 13.25 -7.13
C SER A 56 -25.47 13.95 -8.39
N VAL A 57 -24.31 13.51 -8.88
CA VAL A 57 -23.68 14.08 -10.07
C VAL A 57 -24.54 13.70 -11.28
N GLY A 58 -25.18 14.71 -11.88
CA GLY A 58 -26.01 14.52 -13.06
C GLY A 58 -25.29 13.78 -14.20
N PHE A 59 -26.07 13.15 -15.09
CA PHE A 59 -25.56 12.30 -16.18
C PHE A 59 -24.46 12.98 -17.01
N TRP A 60 -24.62 14.27 -17.34
CA TRP A 60 -23.62 15.08 -18.05
C TRP A 60 -22.29 15.23 -17.30
N ASN A 61 -22.35 15.40 -15.98
CA ASN A 61 -21.16 15.55 -15.16
C ASN A 61 -20.35 14.25 -15.07
N ARG A 62 -20.97 13.08 -15.28
CA ARG A 62 -20.22 11.81 -15.39
C ARG A 62 -19.35 11.75 -16.66
N PHE A 63 -19.82 12.28 -17.79
CA PHE A 63 -19.02 12.34 -19.02
C PHE A 63 -17.89 13.37 -18.91
N VAL A 64 -18.21 14.56 -18.37
CA VAL A 64 -17.20 15.60 -18.11
C VAL A 64 -16.15 15.09 -17.12
N GLY A 65 -16.57 14.33 -16.09
CA GLY A 65 -15.67 13.71 -15.11
C GLY A 65 -14.69 12.73 -15.74
N LYS A 66 -15.16 11.85 -16.63
CA LYS A 66 -14.28 10.91 -17.38
C LYS A 66 -13.28 11.65 -18.26
N TYR A 67 -13.69 12.71 -18.95
CA TYR A 67 -12.77 13.52 -19.75
C TYR A 67 -11.73 14.23 -18.89
N LYS A 68 -12.14 14.85 -17.76
CA LYS A 68 -11.23 15.48 -16.81
C LYS A 68 -10.24 14.48 -16.20
N PHE A 69 -10.70 13.26 -15.90
CA PHE A 69 -9.86 12.17 -15.43
C PHE A 69 -8.81 11.81 -16.48
N ALA A 70 -9.23 11.55 -17.73
CA ALA A 70 -8.29 11.22 -18.81
C ALA A 70 -7.25 12.32 -19.01
N LYS A 71 -7.67 13.59 -18.99
CA LYS A 71 -6.78 14.76 -19.08
C LYS A 71 -5.78 14.84 -17.93
N LEU A 72 -6.21 14.57 -16.70
CA LEU A 72 -5.32 14.55 -15.54
C LEU A 72 -4.30 13.40 -15.63
N VAL A 73 -4.77 12.21 -16.00
CA VAL A 73 -3.88 11.03 -16.15
C VAL A 73 -2.86 11.26 -17.26
N SER A 74 -3.26 11.91 -18.37
CA SER A 74 -2.35 12.23 -19.47
C SER A 74 -1.36 13.34 -19.12
N SER A 75 -1.79 14.38 -18.38
CA SER A 75 -0.86 15.44 -17.92
C SER A 75 0.07 14.94 -16.82
N GLY A 76 -0.40 13.97 -16.02
CA GLY A 76 0.31 13.36 -14.91
C GLY A 76 0.54 14.29 -13.72
N ASN A 77 0.07 15.54 -13.76
CA ASN A 77 0.35 16.57 -12.77
C ASN A 77 -0.81 17.57 -12.66
N TYR A 78 -1.02 18.09 -11.45
CA TYR A 78 -1.73 19.36 -11.23
C TYR A 78 -0.77 20.53 -11.51
N THR A 79 -1.33 21.72 -11.77
CA THR A 79 -0.51 22.93 -12.01
C THR A 79 -0.50 23.89 -10.83
N LYS A 80 -1.59 23.93 -10.05
CA LYS A 80 -1.74 24.80 -8.87
C LYS A 80 -2.58 24.09 -7.80
N ALA A 81 -2.25 24.29 -6.53
CA ALA A 81 -2.98 23.69 -5.42
C ALA A 81 -4.47 24.10 -5.37
N ASN A 82 -4.78 25.35 -5.74
CA ASN A 82 -6.15 25.85 -5.81
C ASN A 82 -7.04 25.19 -6.90
N GLN A 83 -6.45 24.40 -7.81
CA GLN A 83 -7.22 23.59 -8.78
C GLN A 83 -7.74 22.29 -8.17
N ILE A 84 -7.20 21.88 -7.03
CA ILE A 84 -7.57 20.65 -6.35
C ILE A 84 -8.85 20.93 -5.57
N MET A 85 -9.92 20.22 -5.90
CA MET A 85 -11.21 20.41 -5.25
C MET A 85 -11.12 20.12 -3.75
N GLY A 86 -11.57 21.07 -2.93
CA GLY A 86 -11.59 20.94 -1.47
C GLY A 86 -10.25 21.18 -0.79
N PHE A 87 -9.19 21.53 -1.53
CA PHE A 87 -7.90 21.88 -0.91
C PHE A 87 -8.03 23.22 -0.14
N PRO A 88 -7.55 23.29 1.12
CA PRO A 88 -7.71 24.50 1.93
C PRO A 88 -6.92 25.68 1.34
N ASN A 89 -7.58 26.84 1.29
CA ASN A 89 -7.00 28.07 0.72
C ASN A 89 -6.20 28.91 1.74
N LYS A 90 -6.36 28.62 3.03
CA LYS A 90 -5.66 29.29 4.13
C LYS A 90 -4.67 28.32 4.73
N VAL A 91 -3.54 28.82 5.21
CA VAL A 91 -2.60 28.00 5.99
C VAL A 91 -3.29 27.53 7.26
N GLU A 92 -3.29 26.22 7.48
CA GLU A 92 -3.74 25.59 8.73
C GLU A 92 -2.52 24.96 9.40
N THR A 93 -2.46 25.06 10.71
CA THR A 93 -1.41 24.46 11.53
C THR A 93 -2.04 23.43 12.46
N GLY A 94 -1.25 22.42 12.82
CA GLY A 94 -1.73 21.32 13.66
C GLY A 94 -0.58 20.40 14.05
N ASP A 95 -0.92 19.31 14.75
CA ASP A 95 0.07 18.32 15.14
C ASP A 95 0.52 17.49 13.93
N LEU A 96 1.75 17.75 13.48
CA LEU A 96 2.37 17.07 12.36
C LEU A 96 2.47 15.56 12.59
N ARG A 97 2.80 15.12 13.81
CA ARG A 97 2.97 13.68 14.11
C ARG A 97 1.66 12.92 14.00
N SER A 98 0.57 13.55 14.43
CA SER A 98 -0.78 13.02 14.25
C SER A 98 -1.12 12.89 12.77
N ALA A 99 -0.89 13.94 11.97
CA ALA A 99 -1.15 13.93 10.53
C ALA A 99 -0.30 12.89 9.78
N GLU A 100 0.97 12.72 10.14
CA GLU A 100 1.83 11.65 9.62
C GLU A 100 1.26 10.26 9.91
N THR A 101 0.85 10.03 11.15
CA THR A 101 0.29 8.75 11.60
C THR A 101 -1.02 8.46 10.88
N ARG A 102 -1.87 9.47 10.72
CA ARG A 102 -3.13 9.37 9.95
C ARG A 102 -2.86 9.00 8.50
N LEU A 103 -1.91 9.68 7.84
CA LEU A 103 -1.55 9.38 6.46
C LEU A 103 -1.00 7.95 6.29
N LYS A 104 -0.11 7.49 7.17
CA LYS A 104 0.36 6.09 7.17
C LYS A 104 -0.78 5.09 7.34
N THR A 105 -1.71 5.39 8.24
CA THR A 105 -2.88 4.56 8.50
C THR A 105 -3.80 4.51 7.27
N ALA A 106 -4.06 5.65 6.65
CA ALA A 106 -4.87 5.75 5.45
C ALA A 106 -4.26 4.98 4.26
N LEU A 107 -2.94 5.12 4.02
CA LEU A 107 -2.22 4.36 3.00
C LEU A 107 -2.34 2.84 3.22
N THR A 108 -2.18 2.41 4.48
CA THR A 108 -2.34 1.00 4.85
C THR A 108 -3.78 0.52 4.63
N ALA A 109 -4.77 1.30 5.05
CA ALA A 109 -6.18 1.01 4.85
C ALA A 109 -6.52 0.87 3.35
N PHE A 110 -6.01 1.75 2.50
CA PHE A 110 -6.22 1.69 1.05
C PHE A 110 -5.66 0.42 0.42
N LYS A 111 -4.44 0.03 0.83
CA LYS A 111 -3.79 -1.20 0.36
C LYS A 111 -4.62 -2.42 0.71
N LEU A 112 -5.05 -2.52 1.96
CA LEU A 112 -5.82 -3.64 2.50
C LEU A 112 -7.29 -3.64 2.06
N HIS A 113 -7.82 -2.51 1.61
CA HIS A 113 -9.22 -2.41 1.19
C HIS A 113 -9.48 -3.27 -0.05
N SER A 114 -10.43 -4.19 0.09
CA SER A 114 -10.96 -5.05 -0.96
C SER A 114 -12.44 -4.77 -1.27
N GLY A 115 -13.04 -3.83 -0.55
CA GLY A 115 -14.45 -3.46 -0.74
C GLY A 115 -14.67 -2.52 -1.93
N PRO A 116 -15.94 -2.12 -2.17
CA PRO A 116 -16.25 -1.09 -3.15
C PRO A 116 -15.59 0.24 -2.77
N PHE A 117 -15.29 1.06 -3.77
CA PHE A 117 -14.75 2.41 -3.59
C PHE A 117 -15.84 3.46 -3.80
N GLY A 118 -15.69 4.61 -3.16
CA GLY A 118 -16.59 5.76 -3.33
C GLY A 118 -16.50 6.40 -4.72
N GLU A 119 -17.56 7.10 -5.12
CA GLU A 119 -17.53 7.96 -6.31
C GLU A 119 -16.70 9.22 -6.01
N HIS A 120 -15.75 9.56 -6.89
CA HIS A 120 -14.97 10.78 -6.77
C HIS A 120 -15.83 12.01 -7.12
N PRO A 121 -15.78 13.12 -6.36
CA PRO A 121 -16.62 14.30 -6.58
C PRO A 121 -16.53 14.89 -7.99
N VAL A 122 -15.32 14.93 -8.56
CA VAL A 122 -15.04 15.43 -9.91
C VAL A 122 -15.13 14.35 -11.00
N TYR A 123 -14.58 13.16 -10.76
CA TYR A 123 -14.36 12.14 -11.80
C TYR A 123 -15.45 11.06 -11.86
N GLY A 124 -16.37 11.04 -10.89
CA GLY A 124 -17.43 10.05 -10.79
C GLY A 124 -16.95 8.71 -10.25
N ALA A 125 -17.61 7.62 -10.66
CA ALA A 125 -17.24 6.27 -10.24
C ALA A 125 -15.85 5.89 -10.75
N LEU A 126 -14.99 5.46 -9.83
CA LEU A 126 -13.63 5.02 -10.10
C LEU A 126 -13.37 3.65 -9.48
N ASP A 127 -12.58 2.82 -10.17
CA ASP A 127 -12.06 1.59 -9.60
C ASP A 127 -10.83 1.85 -8.70
N LYS A 128 -10.35 0.80 -8.01
CA LYS A 128 -9.16 0.88 -7.15
C LYS A 128 -7.92 1.43 -7.87
N LYS A 129 -7.68 1.02 -9.12
CA LYS A 129 -6.50 1.42 -9.90
C LYS A 129 -6.59 2.89 -10.31
N GLN A 130 -7.78 3.35 -10.66
CA GLN A 130 -8.05 4.75 -11.01
C GLN A 130 -7.91 5.65 -9.78
N TRP A 131 -8.46 5.23 -8.63
CA TRP A 131 -8.26 5.91 -7.35
C TRP A 131 -6.77 5.98 -6.98
N GLU A 132 -6.06 4.86 -7.05
CA GLU A 132 -4.62 4.80 -6.83
C GLU A 132 -3.88 5.79 -7.74
N LYS A 133 -4.23 5.84 -9.02
CA LYS A 133 -3.59 6.77 -9.97
C LYS A 133 -3.80 8.24 -9.59
N ILE A 134 -5.01 8.63 -9.20
CA ILE A 134 -5.30 10.00 -8.75
C ILE A 134 -4.55 10.32 -7.47
N LEU A 135 -4.58 9.42 -6.49
CA LEU A 135 -3.90 9.60 -5.20
C LEU A 135 -2.39 9.71 -5.39
N SER A 136 -1.79 8.95 -6.31
CA SER A 136 -0.37 9.08 -6.65
C SER A 136 -0.03 10.42 -7.32
N ILE A 137 -0.85 10.89 -8.27
CA ILE A 137 -0.65 12.20 -8.92
C ILE A 137 -0.82 13.34 -7.91
N LEU A 138 -1.86 13.25 -7.06
CA LEU A 138 -2.12 14.21 -6.00
C LEU A 138 -0.95 14.29 -5.02
N SER A 139 -0.50 13.13 -4.52
CA SER A 139 0.60 13.05 -3.56
C SER A 139 1.91 13.53 -4.18
N SER A 140 2.19 13.17 -5.43
CA SER A 140 3.36 13.66 -6.17
C SER A 140 3.40 15.19 -6.23
N PHE A 141 2.26 15.79 -6.60
CA PHE A 141 2.14 17.22 -6.71
C PHE A 141 2.31 17.91 -5.35
N LEU A 142 1.61 17.43 -4.31
CA LEU A 142 1.64 18.04 -2.99
C LEU A 142 2.96 17.82 -2.25
N PHE A 143 3.58 16.64 -2.35
CA PHE A 143 4.93 16.42 -1.82
C PHE A 143 5.98 17.29 -2.53
N GLY A 144 5.71 17.73 -3.77
CA GLY A 144 6.54 18.73 -4.45
C GLY A 144 6.63 20.08 -3.71
N TYR A 145 5.64 20.40 -2.87
CA TYR A 145 5.63 21.57 -1.98
C TYR A 145 6.42 21.36 -0.69
N ILE A 146 7.00 20.18 -0.47
CA ILE A 146 7.90 19.94 0.65
C ILE A 146 9.33 20.03 0.11
N GLU A 147 10.15 20.86 0.73
CA GLU A 147 11.58 20.91 0.46
C GLU A 147 12.31 20.08 1.51
N LEU A 148 13.15 19.16 1.05
CA LEU A 148 14.09 18.45 1.91
C LEU A 148 15.38 19.27 1.96
N GLU A 149 15.96 19.43 3.15
CA GLU A 149 17.16 20.25 3.31
C GLU A 149 18.40 19.50 2.80
N GLY A 150 19.20 20.12 1.92
CA GLY A 150 20.45 19.54 1.39
C GLY A 150 20.27 18.29 0.50
N ASP A 151 21.21 17.34 0.61
CA ASP A 151 21.25 16.07 -0.12
C ASP A 151 20.55 14.91 0.63
N GLU A 152 19.66 15.24 1.57
CA GLU A 152 19.07 14.24 2.47
C GLU A 152 18.31 13.12 1.76
N LYS A 153 17.67 13.40 0.62
CA LYS A 153 17.08 12.36 -0.22
C LYS A 153 18.11 11.37 -0.74
N LEU A 154 19.28 11.86 -1.18
CA LEU A 154 20.37 11.03 -1.66
C LEU A 154 20.97 10.20 -0.51
N ARG A 155 21.08 10.81 0.67
CA ARG A 155 21.55 10.13 1.89
C ARG A 155 20.59 9.01 2.32
N TYR A 156 19.30 9.28 2.34
CA TYR A 156 18.28 8.27 2.66
C TYR A 156 18.32 7.10 1.67
N LEU A 157 18.43 7.38 0.37
CA LEU A 157 18.52 6.33 -0.64
C LEU A 157 19.76 5.45 -0.44
N LYS A 158 20.92 6.05 -0.17
CA LYS A 158 22.15 5.33 0.18
C LYS A 158 22.00 4.49 1.45
N ASP A 159 21.40 5.04 2.51
CA ASP A 159 21.17 4.31 3.76
C ASP A 159 20.19 3.15 3.58
N LYS A 160 19.16 3.31 2.75
CA LYS A 160 18.20 2.25 2.39
C LYS A 160 18.87 1.12 1.60
N GLU A 161 19.75 1.46 0.66
CA GLU A 161 20.54 0.51 -0.13
C GLU A 161 21.53 -0.26 0.76
N ALA A 162 22.29 0.44 1.60
CA ALA A 162 23.22 -0.18 2.55
C ALA A 162 22.52 -1.12 3.54
N LYS A 163 21.29 -0.79 3.98
CA LYS A 163 20.48 -1.71 4.81
C LYS A 163 20.05 -2.96 4.04
N ARG A 164 19.71 -2.85 2.75
CA ARG A 164 19.35 -3.99 1.90
C ARG A 164 20.55 -4.91 1.69
N GLU A 165 21.72 -4.35 1.38
CA GLU A 165 22.97 -5.10 1.22
C GLU A 165 23.32 -5.87 2.50
N LYS A 166 23.21 -5.24 3.68
CA LYS A 166 23.43 -5.93 4.97
C LYS A 166 22.48 -7.09 5.19
N VAL A 167 21.19 -6.93 4.86
CA VAL A 167 20.20 -8.01 4.99
C VAL A 167 20.51 -9.16 4.02
N GLU A 168 20.99 -8.85 2.83
CA GLU A 168 21.33 -9.84 1.81
C GLU A 168 22.61 -10.60 2.16
N GLN A 169 23.65 -9.90 2.66
CA GLN A 169 24.85 -10.50 3.23
C GLN A 169 24.51 -11.44 4.39
N VAL A 170 23.70 -11.01 5.36
CA VAL A 170 23.27 -11.88 6.47
C VAL A 170 22.54 -13.13 5.96
N LYS A 171 21.70 -13.01 4.93
CA LYS A 171 21.04 -14.18 4.32
C LYS A 171 22.03 -15.10 3.62
N GLN A 172 23.05 -14.55 2.99
CA GLN A 172 24.10 -15.31 2.31
C GLN A 172 24.99 -16.05 3.33
N ASP A 173 25.43 -15.36 4.39
CA ASP A 173 26.19 -15.93 5.50
C ASP A 173 25.42 -17.08 6.18
N LEU A 174 24.10 -16.92 6.36
CA LEU A 174 23.24 -17.98 6.90
C LEU A 174 23.20 -19.21 5.98
N ARG A 175 23.13 -19.01 4.65
CA ARG A 175 23.15 -20.12 3.68
C ARG A 175 24.50 -20.82 3.64
N GLU A 176 25.60 -20.08 3.68
CA GLU A 176 26.96 -20.64 3.70
C GLU A 176 27.21 -21.43 4.99
N ASN A 177 26.80 -20.89 6.14
CA ASN A 177 26.88 -21.61 7.42
C ASN A 177 26.02 -22.88 7.46
N GLN A 178 24.85 -22.87 6.80
CA GLN A 178 24.01 -24.06 6.68
C GLN A 178 24.66 -25.12 5.78
N TYR A 179 25.23 -24.71 4.65
CA TYR A 179 25.95 -25.61 3.75
C TYR A 179 27.19 -26.22 4.42
N LEU A 180 27.95 -25.42 5.17
CA LEU A 180 29.11 -25.91 5.93
C LEU A 180 28.73 -26.89 7.05
N LYS A 181 27.59 -26.70 7.73
CA LYS A 181 27.05 -27.67 8.70
C LYS A 181 26.63 -28.98 8.05
N GLU A 182 26.01 -28.93 6.87
CA GLU A 182 25.63 -30.13 6.11
C GLU A 182 26.85 -30.85 5.52
N ALA A 183 27.88 -30.11 5.08
CA ALA A 183 29.14 -30.67 4.58
C ALA A 183 30.04 -31.26 5.69
N SER A 184 30.04 -30.67 6.88
CA SER A 184 30.79 -31.18 8.05
C SER A 184 30.06 -32.30 8.80
N GLY A 185 28.74 -32.44 8.62
CA GLY A 185 27.94 -33.54 9.17
C GLY A 185 28.10 -34.89 8.46
N SER A 186 28.98 -35.02 7.46
CA SER A 186 29.20 -36.26 6.69
C SER A 186 30.56 -36.94 6.92
N ARG A 187 31.20 -36.71 8.08
CA ARG A 187 32.39 -37.47 8.51
C ARG A 187 32.38 -37.75 10.01
N ASP A 188 31.44 -38.55 10.47
CA ASP A 188 31.74 -39.65 11.38
C ASP A 188 30.59 -40.67 11.39
N GLY A 189 30.95 -41.93 11.19
CA GLY A 189 30.02 -43.04 10.98
C GLY A 189 29.54 -43.73 12.26
N ASN A 190 28.44 -44.49 12.08
CA ASN A 190 27.81 -45.46 12.99
C ASN A 190 27.05 -44.87 14.20
N GLN A 191 25.78 -45.22 14.50
CA GLN A 191 24.93 -46.37 14.17
C GLN A 191 23.46 -45.93 14.34
N HIS A 192 22.61 -46.16 13.34
CA HIS A 192 21.38 -46.96 13.48
C HIS A 192 20.63 -46.95 12.14
N LYS A 193 20.86 -48.03 11.36
CA LYS A 193 19.89 -48.47 10.37
C LYS A 193 18.69 -49.03 11.13
N ASN A 194 17.50 -48.49 10.86
CA ASN A 194 16.37 -49.34 10.53
C ASN A 194 15.47 -48.66 9.51
N ASN A 195 15.60 -49.16 8.28
CA ASN A 195 14.68 -48.97 7.18
C ASN A 195 13.29 -49.51 7.55
N ASN A 196 12.23 -48.73 7.33
CA ASN A 196 11.24 -49.12 6.31
C ASN A 196 10.19 -48.03 6.09
N ARG A 197 10.35 -47.33 4.96
CA ARG A 197 9.22 -46.74 4.23
C ARG A 197 8.34 -47.88 3.73
N ARG A 198 7.08 -47.94 4.18
CA ARG A 198 6.00 -48.57 3.41
C ARG A 198 4.85 -47.58 3.27
N TRP A 199 4.97 -46.74 2.25
CA TRP A 199 3.80 -46.18 1.58
C TRP A 199 2.94 -47.36 1.12
N LYS A 200 1.78 -47.54 1.75
CA LYS A 200 0.68 -48.32 1.16
C LYS A 200 -0.54 -47.42 1.12
N ASN A 201 -0.88 -47.04 -0.11
CA ASN A 201 -2.21 -46.64 -0.54
C ASN A 201 -3.30 -47.38 0.25
N LYS A 202 -4.18 -46.65 0.92
CA LYS A 202 -5.53 -47.12 1.25
C LYS A 202 -6.55 -46.19 0.61
N LYS A 203 -6.73 -46.37 -0.71
CA LYS A 203 -8.05 -46.21 -1.32
C LYS A 203 -8.87 -47.47 -1.01
N LYS A 204 -10.19 -47.27 -0.92
CA LYS A 204 -11.29 -48.25 -0.86
C LYS A 204 -11.51 -48.88 0.53
N SER A 205 -12.73 -49.15 0.98
CA SER A 205 -14.08 -48.97 0.46
C SER A 205 -15.03 -49.45 1.56
N ASN A 206 -16.25 -48.92 1.60
CA ASN A 206 -17.49 -49.56 2.07
C ASN A 206 -17.35 -50.78 2.99
N TYR A 207 -17.64 -50.59 4.27
CA TYR A 207 -18.21 -51.66 5.09
C TYR A 207 -19.65 -51.30 5.46
N LYS A 208 -20.57 -52.11 4.93
CA LYS A 208 -22.00 -52.18 5.21
C LYS A 208 -22.20 -53.19 6.35
N GLY A 209 -23.04 -52.86 7.32
CA GLY A 209 -23.56 -53.78 8.33
C GLY A 209 -24.03 -52.97 9.54
N ASN A 210 -25.25 -52.45 9.59
CA ASN A 210 -26.59 -53.05 9.61
C ASN A 210 -26.96 -53.78 10.92
N LYS A 211 -28.13 -53.38 11.43
CA LYS A 211 -29.00 -53.94 12.50
C LYS A 211 -28.60 -53.58 13.93
N ASN A 212 -29.50 -53.13 14.82
CA ASN A 212 -30.94 -52.84 14.74
C ASN A 212 -31.39 -52.18 16.06
N HIS A 213 -32.61 -51.61 16.01
CA HIS A 213 -33.60 -51.46 17.09
C HIS A 213 -33.83 -50.12 17.80
N GLY A 214 -34.95 -49.51 17.40
CA GLY A 214 -35.93 -48.83 18.27
C GLY A 214 -36.23 -47.43 17.77
N GLY A 215 -37.37 -47.08 17.19
CA GLY A 215 -38.72 -47.64 17.32
C GLY A 215 -39.61 -46.50 17.81
N GLY A 216 -40.47 -45.96 16.94
CA GLY A 216 -41.51 -45.00 17.34
C GLY A 216 -41.84 -43.92 16.30
N GLY A 217 -42.57 -44.29 15.23
CA GLY A 217 -43.58 -43.39 14.64
C GLY A 217 -44.71 -43.21 15.67
N THR A 218 -45.55 -42.18 15.66
CA THR A 218 -46.47 -41.61 14.67
C THR A 218 -47.23 -40.55 15.50
N LYS A 219 -47.80 -39.45 15.02
CA LYS A 219 -48.60 -39.17 13.83
C LYS A 219 -48.79 -37.65 13.82
#